data_AF-A0A960H4H2-F1
#
_entry.id   AF-A0A960H4H2-F1
#
_cell.length_a   1.000
_cell.length_b   1.000
_cell.length_c   1.000
_cell.angle_alpha   90.00
_cell.angle_beta   90.00
_cell.angle_gamma   90.00
#
_symmetry.space_group_name_H-M   'P 1'
#
loop_
_entity.id
_entity.type
_entity.pdbx_description
1 polymer ?
#
loop_
_entity_poly.entity_id
_entity_poly.type
_entity_poly.pdbx_seq_one_letter_code
_entity_poly.pdbx_strand_id
1 'polypeptide(L)'
;LQGLCLTSSRSKWAANDDGLSPLDVATQVAVPEFDGRIITVPFSFKEIDADGLISYVPDPERCARVAGLAVNHANLRRVAAPDKRLALVFSAYPTKHSRIGNAVGLDTPASALALLGALRDAGYDIGEVPGLAAGDGDALMHALIERGGQDPDWLTDGQLAGNPIRIPAARYRDWFATLPAELADAMVTHWGPPPGELFVDRSRDPDGEIVVAAMQSGNTVILVQPPRGFGENPVAIYHDPDLPPSHHYLATYLWLRHEFGAHAVVHLGKHGNLEWLPGKTVGMSAVCGSDAALGDLPLIYPFLVNDPGEGTQAKRRAHATLVDHLIPPMARAESYGDIARLEQLLDEHANIAALDPGKLPAIRQQIWTLMRAAKMDHDLGLAERPEDDSFDDMLLHVDGWLCEIKDVQIRDGLHVLGVTPEGTAELDLALAILRAGQLFGGEQHLPGLRQALGLAEDGSDERGRVDDIEERARDLLARLQATGWDADRVEELTDEPAVARILRFAATEVVPRLAGTAREVDQVLRALEGRFIAAGPSGSPLRGLVNVLPTGRNFYSVDP
;
A
#
# COMPACT_ATOMS: atom_id res chain seq x y z
N LEU A 1 -12.63 18.24 6.61
CA LEU A 1 -13.58 17.16 6.24
C LEU A 1 -14.53 17.75 5.20
N GLN A 2 -14.84 17.00 4.15
CA GLN A 2 -15.74 17.39 3.08
C GLN A 2 -17.10 16.72 3.33
N GLY A 3 -18.09 17.49 3.78
CA GLY A 3 -19.49 17.04 3.82
C GLY A 3 -20.10 17.17 2.43
N LEU A 4 -20.63 16.08 1.88
CA LEU A 4 -21.10 16.08 0.50
C LEU A 4 -22.55 16.60 0.44
N CYS A 5 -22.80 17.51 -0.50
CA CYS A 5 -24.12 18.09 -0.78
C CYS A 5 -24.48 17.76 -2.22
N LEU A 6 -25.14 16.62 -2.45
CA LEU A 6 -25.25 16.07 -3.81
C LEU A 6 -26.14 16.94 -4.69
N THR A 7 -25.75 17.06 -5.96
CA THR A 7 -26.57 17.74 -6.98
C THR A 7 -27.66 16.84 -7.57
N SER A 8 -27.75 15.59 -7.07
CA SER A 8 -28.83 14.63 -7.30
C SER A 8 -29.79 14.54 -6.11
N SER A 9 -31.00 14.03 -6.36
CA SER A 9 -32.01 13.80 -5.31
C SER A 9 -31.63 12.65 -4.39
N ARG A 10 -32.15 12.66 -3.16
CA ARG A 10 -31.91 11.59 -2.19
C ARG A 10 -32.38 10.23 -2.70
N SER A 11 -33.51 10.21 -3.42
CA SER A 11 -34.07 9.00 -4.02
C SER A 11 -33.15 8.35 -5.05
N LYS A 12 -32.46 9.14 -5.88
CA LYS A 12 -31.49 8.65 -6.86
C LYS A 12 -30.25 8.07 -6.17
N TRP A 13 -29.74 8.76 -5.15
CA TRP A 13 -28.61 8.25 -4.36
C TRP A 13 -28.94 6.95 -3.64
N ALA A 14 -30.14 6.85 -3.04
CA ALA A 14 -30.55 5.64 -2.34
C ALA A 14 -30.64 4.42 -3.28
N ALA A 15 -31.23 4.60 -4.47
CA ALA A 15 -31.53 3.51 -5.40
C ALA A 15 -30.35 2.99 -6.24
N ASN A 16 -29.16 3.64 -6.20
CA ASN A 16 -28.02 3.26 -7.04
C ASN A 16 -26.72 3.14 -6.23
N ASP A 17 -25.90 2.15 -6.57
CA ASP A 17 -24.58 1.91 -6.00
C ASP A 17 -23.49 2.84 -6.54
N ASP A 18 -23.72 3.55 -7.64
CA ASP A 18 -22.78 4.60 -8.10
C ASP A 18 -22.61 5.72 -7.06
N GLY A 19 -23.61 5.95 -6.20
CA GLY A 19 -23.61 6.96 -5.15
C GLY A 19 -23.65 8.40 -5.68
N LEU A 20 -22.61 8.86 -6.35
CA LEU A 20 -22.46 10.23 -6.82
C LEU A 20 -22.58 10.34 -8.34
N SER A 21 -23.02 11.51 -8.81
CA SER A 21 -22.92 11.85 -10.24
C SER A 21 -21.46 12.09 -10.63
N PRO A 22 -21.07 11.94 -11.91
CA PRO A 22 -19.70 12.27 -12.36
C PRO A 22 -19.26 13.69 -11.99
N LEU A 23 -20.19 14.65 -12.05
CA LEU A 23 -19.95 16.03 -11.64
C LEU A 23 -19.62 16.14 -10.14
N ASP A 24 -20.38 15.45 -9.29
CA ASP A 24 -20.13 15.46 -7.85
C ASP A 24 -18.85 14.70 -7.48
N VAL A 25 -18.51 13.63 -8.20
CA VAL A 25 -17.23 12.92 -8.03
C VAL A 25 -16.06 13.87 -8.30
N ALA A 26 -16.08 14.58 -9.43
CA ALA A 26 -15.01 15.53 -9.75
C ALA A 26 -14.93 16.69 -8.74
N THR A 27 -16.05 17.37 -8.52
CA THR A 27 -16.08 18.66 -7.80
C THR A 27 -16.16 18.56 -6.28
N GLN A 28 -16.71 17.47 -5.74
CA GLN A 28 -16.90 17.28 -4.29
C GLN A 28 -16.01 16.17 -3.71
N VAL A 29 -15.32 15.38 -4.54
CA VAL A 29 -14.44 14.31 -4.07
C VAL A 29 -13.02 14.48 -4.61
N ALA A 30 -12.80 14.28 -5.91
CA ALA A 30 -11.46 14.23 -6.49
C ALA A 30 -10.69 15.55 -6.32
N VAL A 31 -11.26 16.69 -6.72
CA VAL A 31 -10.59 17.99 -6.56
C VAL A 31 -10.39 18.35 -5.08
N PRO A 32 -11.38 18.18 -4.17
CA PRO A 32 -11.15 18.36 -2.73
C PRO A 32 -10.06 17.48 -2.09
N GLU A 33 -9.68 16.35 -2.70
CA GLU A 33 -8.53 15.57 -2.23
C GLU A 33 -7.20 16.33 -2.41
N PHE A 34 -7.09 17.22 -3.41
CA PHE A 34 -5.91 18.06 -3.65
C PHE A 34 -5.69 19.05 -2.50
N ASP A 35 -6.76 19.50 -1.85
CA ASP A 35 -6.73 20.32 -0.63
C ASP A 35 -6.35 19.51 0.63
N GLY A 36 -6.21 18.19 0.53
CA GLY A 36 -6.01 17.30 1.67
C GLY A 36 -7.25 17.12 2.54
N ARG A 37 -8.45 17.38 2.01
CA ARG A 37 -9.69 17.18 2.77
C ARG A 37 -9.98 15.69 2.93
N ILE A 38 -10.45 15.33 4.12
CA ILE A 38 -11.01 13.99 4.40
C ILE A 38 -12.41 13.92 3.77
N ILE A 39 -12.61 12.98 2.86
CA ILE A 39 -13.91 12.74 2.22
C ILE A 39 -14.83 12.01 3.19
N THR A 40 -16.06 12.49 3.37
CA THR A 40 -17.03 11.87 4.30
C THR A 40 -18.23 11.29 3.55
N VAL A 41 -19.45 11.63 3.94
CA VAL A 41 -20.69 11.10 3.35
C VAL A 41 -21.61 12.24 2.91
N PRO A 42 -22.62 11.95 2.07
CA PRO A 42 -23.61 12.94 1.69
C PRO A 42 -24.62 13.17 2.79
N PHE A 43 -24.72 14.41 3.26
CA PHE A 43 -25.64 14.80 4.33
C PHE A 43 -26.80 15.67 3.86
N SER A 44 -26.74 16.18 2.61
CA SER A 44 -27.86 16.87 1.98
C SER A 44 -27.95 16.57 0.49
N PHE A 45 -29.15 16.69 -0.05
CA PHE A 45 -29.48 16.32 -1.43
C PHE A 45 -30.30 17.42 -2.09
N LYS A 46 -30.01 17.66 -3.36
CA LYS A 46 -30.73 18.64 -4.18
C LYS A 46 -32.11 18.10 -4.55
N GLU A 47 -33.13 18.83 -4.14
CA GLU A 47 -34.52 18.61 -4.55
C GLU A 47 -35.02 19.82 -5.36
N ILE A 48 -35.90 19.56 -6.32
CA ILE A 48 -36.49 20.57 -7.20
C ILE A 48 -37.99 20.51 -7.02
N ASP A 49 -38.62 21.63 -6.67
CA ASP A 49 -40.07 21.72 -6.51
C ASP A 49 -40.80 21.91 -7.86
N ALA A 50 -42.13 22.03 -7.79
CA ALA A 50 -42.97 22.17 -8.98
C ALA A 50 -42.71 23.48 -9.76
N ASP A 51 -42.16 24.51 -9.12
CA ASP A 51 -41.84 25.80 -9.72
C ASP A 51 -40.40 25.82 -10.29
N GLY A 52 -39.66 24.72 -10.15
CA GLY A 52 -38.28 24.59 -10.60
C GLY A 52 -37.26 25.19 -9.64
N LEU A 53 -37.66 25.55 -8.41
CA LEU A 53 -36.76 26.09 -7.40
C LEU A 53 -35.97 24.97 -6.73
N ILE A 54 -34.69 25.24 -6.50
CA ILE A 54 -33.75 24.29 -5.92
C ILE A 54 -33.68 24.49 -4.41
N SER A 55 -33.80 23.40 -3.65
CA SER A 55 -33.52 23.37 -2.21
C SER A 55 -32.61 22.18 -1.88
N TYR A 56 -31.73 22.34 -0.91
CA TYR A 56 -30.93 21.24 -0.36
C TYR A 56 -31.60 20.72 0.91
N VAL A 57 -32.09 19.49 0.85
CA VAL A 57 -32.78 18.84 1.97
C VAL A 57 -31.78 17.95 2.72
N PRO A 58 -31.58 18.16 4.03
CA PRO A 58 -30.66 17.35 4.81
C PRO A 58 -31.23 15.96 5.11
N ASP A 59 -30.36 14.95 5.15
CA ASP A 59 -30.65 13.64 5.75
C ASP A 59 -30.13 13.63 7.20
N PRO A 60 -31.01 13.58 8.22
CA PRO A 60 -30.60 13.69 9.62
C PRO A 60 -29.62 12.62 10.09
N GLU A 61 -29.74 11.39 9.59
CA GLU A 61 -28.87 10.28 9.99
C GLU A 61 -27.48 10.46 9.37
N ARG A 62 -27.39 10.87 8.10
CA ARG A 62 -26.11 11.22 7.48
C ARG A 62 -25.50 12.50 8.07
N CYS A 63 -26.31 13.47 8.50
CA CYS A 63 -25.84 14.62 9.27
C CYS A 63 -25.14 14.16 10.56
N ALA A 64 -25.70 13.17 11.27
CA ALA A 64 -25.09 12.62 12.47
C ALA A 64 -23.76 11.92 12.16
N ARG A 65 -23.63 11.20 11.03
CA ARG A 65 -22.35 10.62 10.59
C ARG A 65 -21.28 11.69 10.37
N VAL A 66 -21.59 12.74 9.60
CA VAL A 66 -20.63 13.84 9.34
C VAL A 66 -20.25 14.58 10.63
N ALA A 67 -21.23 14.84 11.49
CA ALA A 67 -20.99 15.49 12.79
C ALA A 67 -20.12 14.62 13.71
N GLY A 68 -20.40 13.31 13.80
CA GLY A 68 -19.61 12.36 14.58
C GLY A 68 -18.15 12.30 14.12
N LEU A 69 -17.93 12.17 12.80
CA LEU A 69 -16.59 12.22 12.22
C LEU A 69 -15.84 13.52 12.58
N ALA A 70 -16.50 14.66 12.43
CA ALA A 70 -15.90 15.95 12.76
C ALA A 70 -15.56 16.07 14.25
N VAL A 71 -16.46 15.63 15.14
CA VAL A 71 -16.25 15.65 16.59
C VAL A 71 -15.13 14.70 16.99
N ASN A 72 -15.07 13.49 16.46
CA ASN A 72 -14.03 12.52 16.81
C ASN A 72 -12.65 12.96 16.32
N HIS A 73 -12.54 13.49 15.09
CA HIS A 73 -11.29 14.13 14.63
C HIS A 73 -10.88 15.32 15.50
N ALA A 74 -11.83 16.14 15.98
CA ALA A 74 -11.53 17.23 16.89
C ALA A 74 -11.11 16.73 18.30
N ASN A 75 -11.69 15.62 18.75
CA ASN A 75 -11.37 15.01 20.04
C ASN A 75 -9.96 14.42 20.08
N LEU A 76 -9.39 13.99 18.94
CA LEU A 76 -7.98 13.58 18.85
C LEU A 76 -6.99 14.63 19.38
N ARG A 77 -7.32 15.92 19.24
CA ARG A 77 -6.52 17.02 19.79
C ARG A 77 -6.77 17.26 21.28
N ARG A 78 -7.96 16.91 21.78
CA ARG A 78 -8.39 17.18 23.16
C ARG A 78 -7.97 16.09 24.14
N VAL A 79 -7.93 14.84 23.69
CA VAL A 79 -7.50 13.70 24.50
C VAL A 79 -5.98 13.67 24.55
N ALA A 80 -5.42 13.71 25.75
CA ALA A 80 -3.98 13.64 25.98
C ALA A 80 -3.44 12.27 25.54
N ALA A 81 -2.16 12.21 25.14
CA ALA A 81 -1.54 10.98 24.65
C ALA A 81 -1.68 9.78 25.61
N PRO A 82 -1.47 9.92 26.95
CA PRO A 82 -1.61 8.80 27.88
C PRO A 82 -3.03 8.21 27.91
N ASP A 83 -4.07 9.03 27.70
CA ASP A 83 -5.48 8.62 27.75
C ASP A 83 -6.00 8.15 26.38
N LYS A 84 -5.21 8.28 25.32
CA LYS A 84 -5.65 8.03 23.95
C LYS A 84 -5.58 6.55 23.61
N ARG A 85 -6.76 5.92 23.61
CA ARG A 85 -6.97 4.56 23.11
C ARG A 85 -6.80 4.42 21.60
N LEU A 86 -5.96 3.50 21.15
CA LEU A 86 -5.62 3.26 19.74
C LEU A 86 -5.82 1.80 19.34
N ALA A 87 -6.30 1.58 18.12
CA ALA A 87 -6.37 0.26 17.52
C ALA A 87 -5.40 0.16 16.33
N LEU A 88 -4.43 -0.75 16.41
CA LEU A 88 -3.48 -1.06 15.35
C LEU A 88 -3.93 -2.34 14.64
N VAL A 89 -4.45 -2.21 13.42
CA VAL A 89 -5.06 -3.31 12.69
C VAL A 89 -4.14 -3.75 11.56
N PHE A 90 -3.81 -5.03 11.53
CA PHE A 90 -2.97 -5.64 10.49
C PHE A 90 -3.83 -6.29 9.42
N SER A 91 -3.55 -5.98 8.16
CA SER A 91 -4.20 -6.63 7.02
C SER A 91 -3.89 -8.13 7.01
N ALA A 92 -4.87 -8.98 6.67
CA ALA A 92 -4.69 -10.43 6.61
C ALA A 92 -5.52 -11.05 5.49
N TYR A 93 -5.13 -10.78 4.25
CA TYR A 93 -5.76 -11.33 3.07
C TYR A 93 -4.74 -12.03 2.15
N PRO A 94 -4.95 -13.31 1.80
CA PRO A 94 -5.90 -14.28 2.41
C PRO A 94 -5.62 -14.55 3.90
N THR A 95 -6.54 -15.23 4.59
CA THR A 95 -6.54 -15.46 6.05
C THR A 95 -5.58 -16.56 6.50
N LYS A 96 -4.33 -16.47 6.04
CA LYS A 96 -3.23 -17.36 6.43
C LYS A 96 -2.27 -16.65 7.37
N HIS A 97 -1.71 -17.38 8.34
CA HIS A 97 -0.71 -16.82 9.26
C HIS A 97 0.49 -16.19 8.51
N SER A 98 0.92 -16.80 7.41
CA SER A 98 1.99 -16.28 6.53
C SER A 98 1.63 -14.99 5.77
N ARG A 99 0.38 -14.51 5.89
CA ARG A 99 -0.14 -13.32 5.22
C ARG A 99 -0.57 -12.22 6.18
N ILE A 100 -0.42 -12.40 7.50
CA ILE A 100 -0.72 -11.33 8.47
C ILE A 100 0.30 -10.21 8.28
N GLY A 101 -0.19 -8.98 8.19
CA GLY A 101 0.64 -7.81 7.90
C GLY A 101 1.16 -7.77 6.47
N ASN A 102 0.59 -8.57 5.54
CA ASN A 102 1.01 -8.51 4.14
C ASN A 102 0.78 -7.09 3.60
N ALA A 103 1.85 -6.48 3.13
CA ALA A 103 1.88 -5.12 2.64
C ALA A 103 2.87 -5.04 1.49
N VAL A 104 2.42 -4.53 0.35
CA VAL A 104 3.29 -4.40 -0.83
C VAL A 104 4.47 -3.48 -0.50
N GLY A 105 5.68 -4.03 -0.48
CA GLY A 105 6.92 -3.28 -0.32
C GLY A 105 7.16 -2.67 1.07
N LEU A 106 6.41 -3.08 2.10
CA LEU A 106 6.57 -2.60 3.48
C LEU A 106 6.88 -3.78 4.42
N ASP A 107 7.88 -3.60 5.28
CA ASP A 107 8.12 -4.47 6.43
C ASP A 107 7.16 -4.04 7.54
N THR A 108 5.97 -4.64 7.54
CA THR A 108 4.91 -4.30 8.48
C THR A 108 5.29 -4.55 9.95
N PRO A 109 5.93 -5.68 10.31
CA PRO A 109 6.39 -5.90 11.68
C PRO A 109 7.38 -4.82 12.17
N ALA A 110 8.43 -4.54 11.41
CA ALA A 110 9.41 -3.51 11.79
C ALA A 110 8.78 -2.10 11.83
N SER A 111 7.90 -1.79 10.86
CA SER A 111 7.17 -0.53 10.82
C SER A 111 6.22 -0.35 12.00
N ALA A 112 5.58 -1.44 12.45
CA ALA A 112 4.74 -1.42 13.63
C ALA A 112 5.57 -1.14 14.89
N LEU A 113 6.75 -1.76 15.03
CA LEU A 113 7.64 -1.48 16.16
C LEU A 113 8.17 -0.05 16.15
N ALA A 114 8.52 0.49 14.98
CA ALA A 114 8.93 1.89 14.83
C ALA A 114 7.81 2.84 15.28
N LEU A 115 6.58 2.60 14.83
CA LEU A 115 5.40 3.40 15.22
C LEU A 115 5.10 3.27 16.72
N LEU A 116 5.10 2.05 17.28
CA LEU A 116 4.84 1.81 18.69
C LEU A 116 5.91 2.43 19.59
N GLY A 117 7.18 2.36 19.18
CA GLY A 117 8.28 3.04 19.86
C GLY A 117 8.07 4.56 19.90
N ALA A 118 7.72 5.16 18.75
CA ALA A 118 7.43 6.59 18.67
C ALA A 118 6.18 7.00 19.47
N LEU A 119 5.14 6.15 19.51
CA LEU A 119 3.96 6.36 20.35
C LEU A 119 4.34 6.38 21.84
N ARG A 120 5.12 5.41 22.31
CA ARG A 120 5.62 5.37 23.69
C ARG A 120 6.40 6.64 24.02
N ASP A 121 7.32 7.03 23.14
CA ASP A 121 8.20 8.18 23.35
C ASP A 121 7.41 9.51 23.31
N ALA A 122 6.28 9.55 22.58
CA ALA A 122 5.30 10.64 22.58
C ALA A 122 4.33 10.60 23.78
N GLY A 123 4.48 9.65 24.70
CA GLY A 123 3.70 9.56 25.95
C GLY A 123 2.37 8.83 25.83
N TYR A 124 2.14 8.04 24.78
CA TYR A 124 0.98 7.16 24.70
C TYR A 124 1.15 5.95 25.63
N ASP A 125 0.07 5.53 26.27
CA ASP A 125 0.05 4.26 27.02
C ASP A 125 -0.15 3.09 26.05
N ILE A 126 0.97 2.50 25.63
CA ILE A 126 0.98 1.30 24.77
C ILE A 126 1.21 0.00 25.58
N GLY A 127 1.33 0.09 26.91
CA GLY A 127 1.69 -1.03 27.77
C GLY A 127 3.00 -1.74 27.36
N GLU A 128 3.05 -3.04 27.66
CA GLU A 128 4.14 -3.94 27.25
C GLU A 128 3.77 -4.65 25.94
N VAL A 129 4.54 -4.40 24.88
CA VAL A 129 4.34 -5.04 23.57
C VAL A 129 5.50 -6.00 23.29
N PRO A 130 5.23 -7.30 23.03
CA PRO A 130 6.25 -8.26 22.62
C PRO A 130 7.07 -7.77 21.43
N GLY A 131 8.39 -7.97 21.49
CA GLY A 131 9.33 -7.55 20.45
C GLY A 131 9.77 -6.09 20.54
N LEU A 132 8.97 -5.18 21.11
CA LEU A 132 9.28 -3.74 21.07
C LEU A 132 10.58 -3.35 21.76
N ALA A 133 10.83 -3.84 22.99
CA ALA A 133 12.05 -3.53 23.72
C ALA A 133 13.32 -4.10 23.07
N ALA A 134 13.18 -5.19 22.30
CA ALA A 134 14.27 -5.87 21.62
C ALA A 134 14.44 -5.44 20.15
N GLY A 135 13.49 -4.70 19.58
CA GLY A 135 13.44 -4.43 18.14
C GLY A 135 13.15 -5.68 17.30
N ASP A 136 12.42 -6.65 17.86
CA ASP A 136 12.17 -7.97 17.25
C ASP A 136 10.75 -8.05 16.67
N GLY A 137 10.62 -7.80 15.37
CA GLY A 137 9.34 -7.87 14.65
C GLY A 137 8.74 -9.28 14.62
N ASP A 138 9.57 -10.32 14.63
CA ASP A 138 9.11 -11.71 14.62
C ASP A 138 8.42 -12.05 15.95
N ALA A 139 8.97 -11.60 17.08
CA ALA A 139 8.33 -11.77 18.39
C ALA A 139 6.95 -11.10 18.46
N LEU A 140 6.77 -9.93 17.82
CA LEU A 140 5.45 -9.29 17.72
C LEU A 140 4.48 -10.16 16.92
N MET A 141 4.90 -10.65 15.75
CA MET A 141 4.06 -11.45 14.86
C MET A 141 3.69 -12.80 15.48
N HIS A 142 4.64 -13.49 16.13
CA HIS A 142 4.39 -14.73 16.85
C HIS A 142 3.39 -14.52 17.99
N ALA A 143 3.52 -13.44 18.77
CA ALA A 143 2.58 -13.14 19.84
C ALA A 143 1.17 -12.83 19.31
N LEU A 144 1.06 -12.16 18.16
CA LEU A 144 -0.24 -11.88 17.52
C LEU A 144 -0.89 -13.17 17.00
N ILE A 145 -0.11 -14.06 16.38
CA ILE A 145 -0.57 -15.37 15.91
C ILE A 145 -1.04 -16.24 17.08
N GLU A 146 -0.24 -16.33 18.15
CA GLU A 146 -0.55 -17.13 19.34
C GLU A 146 -1.89 -16.69 19.98
N ARG A 147 -2.15 -15.38 19.99
CA ARG A 147 -3.35 -14.77 20.60
C ARG A 147 -4.59 -14.77 19.70
N GLY A 148 -4.58 -15.58 18.64
CA GLY A 148 -5.80 -15.97 17.95
C GLY A 148 -5.83 -15.61 16.48
N GLY A 149 -4.73 -15.81 15.75
CA GLY A 149 -4.80 -15.77 14.29
C GLY A 149 -5.98 -16.60 13.77
N GLN A 150 -6.73 -16.04 12.82
CA GLN A 150 -7.99 -16.61 12.30
C GLN A 150 -7.73 -17.69 11.23
N ASP A 151 -6.54 -18.29 11.18
CA ASP A 151 -6.20 -19.34 10.24
C ASP A 151 -6.79 -20.68 10.74
N PRO A 152 -7.76 -21.27 10.02
CA PRO A 152 -8.45 -22.47 10.48
C PRO A 152 -7.51 -23.68 10.62
N ASP A 153 -6.36 -23.69 9.94
CA ASP A 153 -5.39 -24.79 10.03
C ASP A 153 -4.64 -24.82 11.37
N TRP A 154 -4.64 -23.70 12.10
CA TRP A 154 -3.80 -23.48 13.29
C TRP A 154 -4.57 -22.99 14.51
N LEU A 155 -5.81 -22.53 14.34
CA LEU A 155 -6.65 -22.07 15.44
C LEU A 155 -7.18 -23.27 16.24
N THR A 156 -6.73 -23.37 17.49
CA THR A 156 -7.19 -24.42 18.42
C THR A 156 -8.34 -23.92 19.32
N ASP A 157 -9.16 -24.85 19.81
CA ASP A 157 -10.21 -24.57 20.81
C ASP A 157 -9.63 -23.89 22.06
N GLY A 158 -8.41 -24.26 22.46
CA GLY A 158 -7.72 -23.65 23.60
C GLY A 158 -7.35 -22.19 23.37
N GLN A 159 -6.90 -21.83 22.17
CA GLN A 159 -6.62 -20.43 21.80
C GLN A 159 -7.91 -19.61 21.73
N LEU A 160 -8.97 -20.17 21.16
CA LEU A 160 -10.27 -19.52 21.08
C LEU A 160 -10.88 -19.30 22.49
N ALA A 161 -10.87 -20.31 23.35
CA ALA A 161 -11.39 -20.24 24.72
C ALA A 161 -10.53 -19.37 25.66
N GLY A 162 -9.23 -19.29 25.39
CA GLY A 162 -8.25 -18.50 26.14
C GLY A 162 -8.16 -17.03 25.73
N ASN A 163 -8.78 -16.65 24.61
CA ASN A 163 -8.70 -15.29 24.11
C ASN A 163 -9.42 -14.29 25.05
N PRO A 164 -8.79 -13.16 25.41
CA PRO A 164 -9.33 -12.22 26.38
C PRO A 164 -10.45 -11.33 25.83
N ILE A 165 -10.53 -11.12 24.51
CA ILE A 165 -11.50 -10.20 23.90
C ILE A 165 -12.67 -11.02 23.37
N ARG A 166 -13.78 -10.91 24.10
CA ARG A 166 -14.98 -11.72 23.92
C ARG A 166 -16.19 -10.81 23.97
N ILE A 167 -17.00 -10.85 22.93
CA ILE A 167 -18.18 -10.00 22.79
C ILE A 167 -19.41 -10.87 23.06
N PRO A 168 -20.14 -10.67 24.17
CA PRO A 168 -21.34 -11.44 24.45
C PRO A 168 -22.38 -11.31 23.33
N ALA A 169 -23.01 -12.42 22.93
CA ALA A 169 -24.01 -12.41 21.87
C ALA A 169 -25.16 -11.44 22.15
N ALA A 170 -25.58 -11.31 23.42
CA ALA A 170 -26.59 -10.32 23.82
C ALA A 170 -26.15 -8.89 23.49
N ARG A 171 -24.90 -8.55 23.79
CA ARG A 171 -24.34 -7.22 23.49
C ARG A 171 -24.27 -6.96 22.00
N TYR A 172 -23.83 -7.95 21.22
CA TYR A 172 -23.80 -7.85 19.77
C TYR A 172 -25.20 -7.68 19.16
N ARG A 173 -26.20 -8.42 19.66
CA ARG A 173 -27.60 -8.29 19.20
C ARG A 173 -28.15 -6.88 19.41
N ASP A 174 -27.83 -6.23 20.53
CA ASP A 174 -28.24 -4.84 20.78
C ASP A 174 -27.66 -3.88 19.72
N TRP A 175 -26.39 -4.03 19.35
CA TRP A 175 -25.79 -3.22 18.29
C TRP A 175 -26.37 -3.57 16.92
N PHE A 176 -26.51 -4.86 16.61
CA PHE A 176 -27.05 -5.35 15.35
C PHE A 176 -28.47 -4.85 15.09
N ALA A 177 -29.30 -4.73 16.13
CA ALA A 177 -30.65 -4.19 16.05
C ALA A 177 -30.73 -2.71 15.65
N THR A 178 -29.61 -1.98 15.66
CA THR A 178 -29.53 -0.57 15.21
C THR A 178 -29.23 -0.43 13.72
N LEU A 179 -28.85 -1.51 13.04
CA LEU A 179 -28.52 -1.50 11.61
C LEU A 179 -29.79 -1.28 10.77
N PRO A 180 -29.67 -0.67 9.59
CA PRO A 180 -30.74 -0.68 8.61
C PRO A 180 -31.12 -2.11 8.21
N ALA A 181 -32.42 -2.35 8.01
CA ALA A 181 -32.97 -3.66 7.68
C ALA A 181 -32.28 -4.29 6.45
N GLU A 182 -32.00 -3.50 5.41
CA GLU A 182 -31.37 -3.99 4.18
C GLU A 182 -30.01 -4.69 4.44
N LEU A 183 -29.14 -4.07 5.25
CA LEU A 183 -27.85 -4.67 5.62
C LEU A 183 -28.04 -5.84 6.58
N ALA A 184 -28.92 -5.70 7.57
CA ALA A 184 -29.17 -6.74 8.55
C ALA A 184 -29.72 -8.02 7.89
N ASP A 185 -30.70 -7.88 6.99
CA ASP A 185 -31.32 -8.98 6.26
C ASP A 185 -30.32 -9.67 5.32
N ALA A 186 -29.48 -8.89 4.63
CA ALA A 186 -28.40 -9.45 3.81
C ALA A 186 -27.41 -10.27 4.65
N MET A 187 -27.00 -9.74 5.81
CA MET A 187 -26.13 -10.47 6.74
C MET A 187 -26.79 -11.75 7.25
N VAL A 188 -28.07 -11.69 7.67
CA VAL A 188 -28.78 -12.87 8.16
C VAL A 188 -28.95 -13.94 7.09
N THR A 189 -29.19 -13.53 5.85
CA THR A 189 -29.32 -14.44 4.71
C THR A 189 -28.05 -15.24 4.46
N HIS A 190 -26.87 -14.62 4.61
CA HIS A 190 -25.58 -15.25 4.32
C HIS A 190 -24.93 -15.92 5.53
N TRP A 191 -25.15 -15.36 6.73
CA TRP A 191 -24.40 -15.71 7.94
C TRP A 191 -25.28 -16.24 9.09
N GLY A 192 -26.58 -16.39 8.85
CA GLY A 192 -27.55 -16.81 9.85
C GLY A 192 -27.93 -15.70 10.84
N PRO A 193 -28.77 -15.99 11.85
CA PRO A 193 -29.11 -14.99 12.87
C PRO A 193 -27.91 -14.63 13.75
N PRO A 194 -27.83 -13.40 14.30
CA PRO A 194 -26.77 -13.01 15.22
C PRO A 194 -26.75 -13.93 16.47
N PRO A 195 -25.57 -14.36 16.95
CA PRO A 195 -24.21 -13.90 16.62
C PRO A 195 -23.55 -14.63 15.43
N GLY A 196 -24.28 -15.45 14.68
CA GLY A 196 -23.71 -16.34 13.67
C GLY A 196 -22.98 -17.54 14.26
N GLU A 197 -22.08 -18.12 13.46
CA GLU A 197 -21.32 -19.32 13.83
C GLU A 197 -19.80 -19.11 13.81
N LEU A 198 -19.30 -18.09 13.10
CA LEU A 198 -17.87 -17.83 12.96
C LEU A 198 -17.26 -17.29 14.25
N PHE A 199 -16.24 -17.98 14.76
CA PHE A 199 -15.49 -17.64 15.97
C PHE A 199 -16.38 -17.40 17.20
N VAL A 200 -17.48 -18.16 17.31
CA VAL A 200 -18.39 -18.11 18.46
C VAL A 200 -18.07 -19.25 19.41
N ASP A 201 -17.63 -18.91 20.63
CA ASP A 201 -17.43 -19.88 21.69
C ASP A 201 -18.65 -19.88 22.64
N ARG A 202 -19.15 -21.08 22.96
CA ARG A 202 -20.29 -21.32 23.85
C ARG A 202 -19.90 -22.03 25.15
N SER A 203 -18.60 -22.16 25.42
CA SER A 203 -18.09 -22.86 26.60
C SER A 203 -18.44 -22.15 27.93
N ARG A 204 -18.52 -20.81 27.93
CA ARG A 204 -18.82 -19.98 29.10
C ARG A 204 -20.26 -19.49 29.16
N ASP A 205 -20.80 -19.12 28.00
CA ASP A 205 -22.17 -18.63 27.84
C ASP A 205 -22.86 -19.47 26.74
N PRO A 206 -23.97 -20.19 27.05
CA PRO A 206 -24.70 -20.95 26.05
C PRO A 206 -25.28 -20.08 24.92
N ASP A 207 -25.53 -18.79 25.16
CA ASP A 207 -25.98 -17.85 24.13
C ASP A 207 -24.84 -17.46 23.16
N GLY A 208 -23.59 -17.71 23.56
CA GLY A 208 -22.37 -17.54 22.76
C GLY A 208 -21.64 -16.21 22.98
N GLU A 209 -20.33 -16.25 22.79
CA GLU A 209 -19.43 -15.09 22.78
C GLU A 209 -18.63 -15.08 21.48
N ILE A 210 -18.66 -13.96 20.75
CA ILE A 210 -17.82 -13.77 19.56
C ILE A 210 -16.41 -13.45 20.03
N VAL A 211 -15.43 -14.24 19.60
CA VAL A 211 -14.03 -14.11 20.01
C VAL A 211 -13.23 -13.32 18.97
N VAL A 212 -12.44 -12.33 19.41
CA VAL A 212 -11.67 -11.46 18.53
C VAL A 212 -10.17 -11.73 18.66
N ALA A 213 -9.52 -11.97 17.52
CA ALA A 213 -8.07 -12.15 17.38
C ALA A 213 -7.27 -10.88 17.69
N ALA A 214 -6.99 -10.62 18.97
CA ALA A 214 -6.43 -9.35 19.39
C ALA A 214 -5.61 -9.46 20.69
N MET A 215 -4.64 -8.58 20.80
CA MET A 215 -3.82 -8.36 21.99
C MET A 215 -4.03 -6.92 22.46
N GLN A 216 -4.52 -6.76 23.68
CA GLN A 216 -4.62 -5.45 24.33
C GLN A 216 -3.44 -5.25 25.29
N SER A 217 -2.79 -4.10 25.20
CA SER A 217 -1.72 -3.67 26.09
C SER A 217 -1.83 -2.17 26.36
N GLY A 218 -1.98 -1.80 27.63
CA GLY A 218 -2.30 -0.42 28.02
C GLY A 218 -3.58 0.08 27.32
N ASN A 219 -3.48 1.26 26.72
CA ASN A 219 -4.51 1.88 25.89
C ASN A 219 -4.38 1.50 24.40
N THR A 220 -3.61 0.48 24.03
CA THR A 220 -3.47 0.03 22.64
C THR A 220 -4.01 -1.37 22.45
N VAL A 221 -4.76 -1.60 21.37
CA VAL A 221 -5.09 -2.95 20.91
C VAL A 221 -4.44 -3.21 19.56
N ILE A 222 -3.75 -4.35 19.44
CA ILE A 222 -3.13 -4.85 18.22
C ILE A 222 -3.95 -6.05 17.77
N LEU A 223 -4.50 -6.00 16.55
CA LEU A 223 -5.38 -7.05 16.06
C LEU A 223 -5.16 -7.36 14.59
N VAL A 224 -5.52 -8.58 14.22
CA VAL A 224 -5.62 -8.98 12.83
C VAL A 224 -6.99 -8.56 12.30
N GLN A 225 -7.02 -7.94 11.12
CA GLN A 225 -8.28 -7.57 10.49
C GLN A 225 -9.14 -8.84 10.26
N PRO A 226 -10.43 -8.83 10.65
CA PRO A 226 -11.30 -9.98 10.47
C PRO A 226 -11.38 -10.47 9.02
N PRO A 227 -11.60 -11.78 8.79
CA PRO A 227 -11.69 -12.37 7.46
C PRO A 227 -12.89 -11.82 6.69
N ARG A 228 -12.74 -11.73 5.37
CA ARG A 228 -13.80 -11.26 4.49
C ARG A 228 -15.00 -12.23 4.41
N GLY A 229 -14.78 -13.53 4.64
CA GLY A 229 -15.81 -14.58 4.64
C GLY A 229 -15.76 -15.56 3.46
N PHE A 230 -14.99 -15.29 2.40
CA PHE A 230 -14.97 -16.16 1.20
C PHE A 230 -14.34 -17.55 1.45
N GLY A 231 -13.42 -17.68 2.41
CA GLY A 231 -12.86 -18.99 2.77
C GLY A 231 -13.88 -19.86 3.50
N GLU A 232 -14.76 -19.22 4.27
CA GLU A 232 -15.81 -19.82 5.09
C GLU A 232 -17.08 -20.12 4.28
N ASN A 233 -17.29 -19.42 3.16
CA ASN A 233 -18.29 -19.76 2.15
C ASN A 233 -17.66 -19.83 0.74
N PRO A 234 -17.04 -20.97 0.37
CA PRO A 234 -16.41 -21.14 -0.94
C PRO A 234 -17.37 -21.04 -2.12
N VAL A 235 -18.68 -21.28 -1.91
CA VAL A 235 -19.70 -21.14 -2.96
C VAL A 235 -19.89 -19.67 -3.33
N ALA A 236 -19.80 -18.76 -2.36
CA ALA A 236 -19.89 -17.31 -2.58
C ALA A 236 -18.78 -16.79 -3.50
N ILE A 237 -17.62 -17.47 -3.58
CA ILE A 237 -16.57 -17.12 -4.55
C ILE A 237 -17.09 -17.15 -6.00
N TYR A 238 -18.01 -18.07 -6.30
CA TYR A 238 -18.54 -18.26 -7.66
C TYR A 238 -19.82 -17.48 -7.94
N HIS A 239 -20.57 -17.13 -6.90
CA HIS A 239 -21.94 -16.63 -7.05
C HIS A 239 -22.20 -15.26 -6.43
N ASP A 240 -21.44 -14.85 -5.41
CA ASP A 240 -21.79 -13.72 -4.54
C ASP A 240 -20.61 -12.76 -4.35
N PRO A 241 -20.22 -11.98 -5.38
CA PRO A 241 -19.14 -10.99 -5.27
C PRO A 241 -19.46 -9.88 -4.24
N ASP A 242 -20.73 -9.69 -3.90
CA ASP A 242 -21.28 -8.73 -2.96
C ASP A 242 -21.57 -9.33 -1.57
N LEU A 243 -20.96 -10.48 -1.22
CA LEU A 243 -21.07 -11.14 0.08
C LEU A 243 -20.99 -10.13 1.25
N PRO A 244 -21.98 -9.95 2.13
CA PRO A 244 -21.90 -8.97 3.23
C PRO A 244 -20.81 -9.33 4.26
N PRO A 245 -20.35 -8.39 5.10
CA PRO A 245 -19.46 -8.72 6.21
C PRO A 245 -20.13 -9.74 7.15
N SER A 246 -19.34 -10.62 7.76
CA SER A 246 -19.86 -11.58 8.74
C SER A 246 -20.20 -10.91 10.08
N HIS A 247 -20.93 -11.63 10.94
CA HIS A 247 -21.20 -11.16 12.31
C HIS A 247 -19.92 -10.90 13.11
N HIS A 248 -18.93 -11.79 13.00
CA HIS A 248 -17.62 -11.63 13.64
C HIS A 248 -16.87 -10.39 13.11
N TYR A 249 -16.91 -10.13 11.81
CA TYR A 249 -16.32 -8.93 11.21
C TYR A 249 -16.91 -7.66 11.82
N LEU A 250 -18.24 -7.56 11.80
CA LEU A 250 -18.94 -6.38 12.28
C LEU A 250 -18.79 -6.20 13.79
N ALA A 251 -18.92 -7.30 14.57
CA ALA A 251 -18.75 -7.28 16.01
C ALA A 251 -17.37 -6.73 16.43
N THR A 252 -16.30 -7.12 15.72
CA THR A 252 -14.94 -6.65 16.00
C THR A 252 -14.84 -5.14 15.91
N TYR A 253 -15.31 -4.52 14.82
CA TYR A 253 -15.25 -3.05 14.68
C TYR A 253 -16.24 -2.33 15.61
N LEU A 254 -17.41 -2.91 15.89
CA LEU A 254 -18.33 -2.34 16.88
C LEU A 254 -17.75 -2.38 18.29
N TRP A 255 -17.01 -3.42 18.64
CA TRP A 255 -16.28 -3.49 19.91
C TRP A 255 -15.20 -2.40 20.00
N LEU A 256 -14.42 -2.19 18.92
CA LEU A 256 -13.46 -1.09 18.84
C LEU A 256 -14.13 0.27 19.11
N ARG A 257 -15.35 0.47 18.61
CA ARG A 257 -16.11 1.71 18.73
C ARG A 257 -16.72 1.92 20.11
N HIS A 258 -17.40 0.91 20.63
CA HIS A 258 -18.35 1.08 21.72
C HIS A 258 -17.87 0.54 23.06
N GLU A 259 -16.91 -0.38 23.07
CA GLU A 259 -16.46 -1.04 24.30
C GLU A 259 -15.00 -0.76 24.59
N PHE A 260 -14.10 -1.04 23.63
CA PHE A 260 -12.73 -0.52 23.72
C PHE A 260 -12.72 1.01 23.62
N GLY A 261 -13.63 1.59 22.82
CA GLY A 261 -13.78 3.03 22.69
C GLY A 261 -12.52 3.69 22.13
N ALA A 262 -11.99 3.14 21.03
CA ALA A 262 -10.84 3.69 20.33
C ALA A 262 -11.10 5.16 19.96
N HIS A 263 -10.07 6.00 20.11
CA HIS A 263 -10.10 7.35 19.58
C HIS A 263 -9.71 7.38 18.09
N ALA A 264 -8.89 6.43 17.65
CA ALA A 264 -8.50 6.25 16.26
C ALA A 264 -8.11 4.79 15.96
N VAL A 265 -8.24 4.44 14.68
CA VAL A 265 -7.72 3.21 14.10
C VAL A 265 -6.53 3.57 13.21
N VAL A 266 -5.45 2.80 13.33
CA VAL A 266 -4.33 2.81 12.40
C VAL A 266 -4.31 1.46 11.67
N HIS A 267 -4.59 1.46 10.37
CA HIS A 267 -4.40 0.26 9.56
C HIS A 267 -2.93 0.20 9.12
N LEU A 268 -2.26 -0.91 9.43
CA LEU A 268 -0.92 -1.19 8.92
C LEU A 268 -0.97 -2.30 7.88
N GLY A 269 -0.52 -1.94 6.69
CA GLY A 269 -0.38 -2.83 5.55
C GLY A 269 -1.40 -2.56 4.46
N LYS A 270 -0.88 -2.43 3.24
CA LYS A 270 -1.65 -2.27 2.02
C LYS A 270 -2.08 -3.64 1.47
N HIS A 271 -3.35 -3.93 1.27
CA HIS A 271 -4.54 -3.18 1.70
C HIS A 271 -5.41 -4.03 2.63
N GLY A 272 -6.17 -3.36 3.48
CA GLY A 272 -7.21 -3.98 4.29
C GLY A 272 -8.41 -4.34 3.41
N ASN A 273 -9.42 -4.97 4.01
CA ASN A 273 -10.63 -5.37 3.31
C ASN A 273 -11.85 -4.49 3.64
N LEU A 274 -11.73 -3.52 4.56
CA LEU A 274 -12.83 -2.69 5.05
C LEU A 274 -13.38 -1.76 3.97
N GLU A 275 -12.49 -1.03 3.31
CA GLU A 275 -12.80 -0.11 2.21
C GLU A 275 -13.28 -0.82 0.94
N TRP A 276 -13.23 -2.17 0.93
CA TRP A 276 -13.68 -3.05 -0.14
C TRP A 276 -14.95 -3.83 0.22
N LEU A 277 -15.54 -3.58 1.39
CA LEU A 277 -16.84 -4.18 1.74
C LEU A 277 -17.93 -3.73 0.74
N PRO A 278 -18.97 -4.54 0.53
CA PRO A 278 -20.07 -4.20 -0.36
C PRO A 278 -20.77 -2.89 0.03
N GLY A 279 -21.25 -2.17 -0.99
CA GLY A 279 -21.94 -0.90 -0.86
C GLY A 279 -21.53 0.07 -1.97
N LYS A 280 -21.99 1.32 -1.85
CA LYS A 280 -21.80 2.36 -2.88
C LYS A 280 -20.31 2.59 -3.22
N THR A 281 -20.02 3.02 -4.44
CA THR A 281 -18.65 3.30 -4.91
C THR A 281 -18.00 4.45 -4.14
N VAL A 282 -18.78 5.49 -3.82
CA VAL A 282 -18.42 6.65 -2.97
C VAL A 282 -19.69 7.26 -2.39
N GLY A 283 -19.56 8.05 -1.31
CA GLY A 283 -20.70 8.69 -0.66
C GLY A 283 -21.54 7.67 0.12
N MET A 284 -20.87 6.97 1.04
CA MET A 284 -21.41 5.83 1.77
C MET A 284 -22.74 6.14 2.48
N SER A 285 -23.64 5.17 2.45
CA SER A 285 -24.92 5.19 3.17
C SER A 285 -24.86 4.34 4.43
N ALA A 286 -25.90 4.40 5.27
CA ALA A 286 -26.01 3.57 6.47
C ALA A 286 -26.06 2.06 6.17
N VAL A 287 -26.44 1.66 4.95
CA VAL A 287 -26.50 0.24 4.54
C VAL A 287 -25.15 -0.29 4.04
N CYS A 288 -24.15 0.58 3.83
CA CYS A 288 -22.86 0.15 3.31
C CYS A 288 -22.00 -0.50 4.40
N GLY A 289 -21.34 -1.61 4.07
CA GLY A 289 -20.57 -2.39 5.06
C GLY A 289 -19.46 -1.59 5.74
N SER A 290 -18.75 -0.73 5.00
CA SER A 290 -17.68 0.11 5.56
C SER A 290 -18.21 1.17 6.54
N ASP A 291 -19.37 1.78 6.27
CA ASP A 291 -20.03 2.74 7.17
C ASP A 291 -20.52 2.06 8.44
N ALA A 292 -21.12 0.87 8.32
CA ALA A 292 -21.61 0.11 9.45
C ALA A 292 -20.47 -0.34 10.38
N ALA A 293 -19.36 -0.83 9.81
CA ALA A 293 -18.20 -1.28 10.56
C ALA A 293 -17.43 -0.09 11.20
N LEU A 294 -16.89 0.81 10.38
CA LEU A 294 -15.98 1.86 10.85
C LEU A 294 -16.71 2.99 11.57
N GLY A 295 -17.90 3.33 11.08
CA GLY A 295 -18.72 4.42 11.59
C GLY A 295 -18.00 5.76 11.57
N ASP A 296 -17.85 6.35 12.76
CA ASP A 296 -17.29 7.67 13.00
C ASP A 296 -15.86 7.62 13.56
N LEU A 297 -15.22 6.44 13.58
CA LEU A 297 -13.82 6.32 14.00
C LEU A 297 -12.88 6.97 12.97
N PRO A 298 -12.00 7.88 13.40
CA PRO A 298 -10.89 8.35 12.57
C PRO A 298 -10.00 7.16 12.15
N LEU A 299 -9.80 7.02 10.84
CA LEU A 299 -8.88 6.05 10.25
C LEU A 299 -7.63 6.77 9.74
N ILE A 300 -6.48 6.47 10.34
CA ILE A 300 -5.16 6.87 9.83
C ILE A 300 -4.58 5.67 9.11
N TYR A 301 -4.02 5.88 7.91
CA TYR A 301 -3.58 4.76 7.09
C TYR A 301 -2.22 5.03 6.42
N PRO A 302 -1.13 4.48 6.96
CA PRO A 302 0.13 4.36 6.24
C PRO A 302 -0.06 3.60 4.91
N PHE A 303 0.29 4.22 3.78
CA PHE A 303 -0.05 3.70 2.46
C PHE A 303 1.08 3.90 1.44
N LEU A 304 1.29 2.95 0.54
CA LEU A 304 2.38 3.05 -0.44
C LEU A 304 2.14 4.19 -1.45
N VAL A 305 3.12 5.08 -1.63
CA VAL A 305 3.00 6.29 -2.46
C VAL A 305 2.66 6.00 -3.94
N ASN A 306 3.09 4.85 -4.47
CA ASN A 306 2.93 4.50 -5.88
C ASN A 306 1.67 3.68 -6.19
N ASP A 307 0.79 3.47 -5.22
CA ASP A 307 -0.46 2.73 -5.40
C ASP A 307 -1.71 3.62 -5.15
N PRO A 308 -1.92 4.64 -6.01
CA PRO A 308 -2.93 5.66 -5.78
C PRO A 308 -4.36 5.15 -5.82
N GLY A 309 -4.65 4.17 -6.67
CA GLY A 309 -6.01 3.66 -6.86
C GLY A 309 -6.60 3.09 -5.57
N GLU A 310 -5.83 2.24 -4.89
CA GLU A 310 -6.26 1.58 -3.66
C GLU A 310 -6.29 2.54 -2.46
N GLY A 311 -5.30 3.44 -2.33
CA GLY A 311 -5.34 4.44 -1.26
C GLY A 311 -6.50 5.42 -1.42
N THR A 312 -6.84 5.77 -2.67
CA THR A 312 -8.02 6.58 -2.99
C THR A 312 -9.32 5.86 -2.59
N GLN A 313 -9.40 4.53 -2.75
CA GLN A 313 -10.54 3.74 -2.28
C GLN A 313 -10.72 3.89 -0.76
N ALA A 314 -9.65 3.78 0.02
CA ALA A 314 -9.69 3.98 1.47
C ALA A 314 -10.13 5.40 1.86
N LYS A 315 -9.63 6.44 1.15
CA LYS A 315 -10.05 7.83 1.37
C LYS A 315 -11.55 8.02 1.14
N ARG A 316 -12.10 7.40 0.09
CA ARG A 316 -13.48 7.65 -0.40
C ARG A 316 -14.54 6.76 0.22
N ARG A 317 -14.19 5.54 0.64
CA ARG A 317 -15.14 4.55 1.20
C ARG A 317 -14.98 4.31 2.71
N ALA A 318 -13.91 4.81 3.31
CA ALA A 318 -13.59 4.63 4.73
C ALA A 318 -13.03 5.90 5.40
N HIS A 319 -13.23 7.08 4.78
CA HIS A 319 -12.78 8.39 5.29
C HIS A 319 -11.33 8.41 5.82
N ALA A 320 -10.45 7.66 5.17
CA ALA A 320 -9.07 7.51 5.60
C ALA A 320 -8.27 8.81 5.46
N THR A 321 -7.46 9.11 6.48
CA THR A 321 -6.35 10.06 6.39
C THR A 321 -5.09 9.28 6.06
N LEU A 322 -4.65 9.34 4.81
CA LEU A 322 -3.43 8.64 4.41
C LEU A 322 -2.21 9.35 4.99
N VAL A 323 -1.19 8.54 5.30
CA VAL A 323 0.19 9.00 5.50
C VAL A 323 1.04 8.16 4.58
N ASP A 324 1.31 8.67 3.39
CA ASP A 324 2.01 7.87 2.39
C ASP A 324 3.44 7.52 2.83
N HIS A 325 3.93 6.38 2.37
CA HIS A 325 5.28 5.92 2.67
C HIS A 325 6.06 5.60 1.40
N LEU A 326 7.39 5.62 1.53
CA LEU A 326 8.31 5.38 0.43
C LEU A 326 8.14 3.98 -0.17
N ILE A 327 8.52 3.85 -1.44
CA ILE A 327 8.72 2.56 -2.08
C ILE A 327 9.86 1.79 -1.39
N PRO A 328 9.89 0.44 -1.46
CA PRO A 328 11.04 -0.32 -0.98
C PRO A 328 12.34 0.13 -1.67
N PRO A 329 13.51 -0.14 -1.07
CA PRO A 329 14.78 0.02 -1.75
C PRO A 329 14.75 -0.76 -3.08
N MET A 330 15.29 -0.15 -4.13
CA MET A 330 15.32 -0.69 -5.48
C MET A 330 16.77 -0.84 -5.92
N ALA A 331 17.07 -1.93 -6.61
CA ALA A 331 18.37 -2.15 -7.24
C ALA A 331 18.19 -2.82 -8.61
N ARG A 332 19.26 -2.79 -9.41
CA ARG A 332 19.35 -3.55 -10.64
C ARG A 332 19.37 -5.06 -10.33
N ALA A 333 18.68 -5.88 -11.12
CA ALA A 333 18.56 -7.31 -10.85
C ALA A 333 19.89 -8.07 -10.91
N GLU A 334 20.79 -7.65 -11.79
CA GLU A 334 22.07 -8.31 -12.09
C GLU A 334 21.92 -9.74 -12.63
N SER A 335 23.04 -10.31 -13.10
CA SER A 335 23.11 -11.70 -13.56
C SER A 335 23.59 -12.64 -12.46
N TYR A 336 23.06 -13.87 -12.41
CA TYR A 336 23.46 -14.89 -11.44
C TYR A 336 23.37 -16.30 -12.02
N GLY A 337 24.05 -17.27 -11.41
CA GLY A 337 23.95 -18.68 -11.80
C GLY A 337 24.27 -18.91 -13.27
N ASP A 338 23.40 -19.66 -13.94
CA ASP A 338 23.45 -19.96 -15.37
C ASP A 338 23.33 -18.74 -16.28
N ILE A 339 22.63 -17.69 -15.85
CA ILE A 339 22.45 -16.44 -16.62
C ILE A 339 23.79 -15.74 -16.75
N ALA A 340 24.54 -15.60 -15.66
CA ALA A 340 25.89 -15.03 -15.69
C ALA A 340 26.88 -15.89 -16.50
N ARG A 341 26.71 -17.21 -16.51
CA ARG A 341 27.52 -18.10 -17.37
C ARG A 341 27.17 -17.94 -18.84
N LEU A 342 25.90 -17.77 -19.18
CA LEU A 342 25.47 -17.54 -20.55
C LEU A 342 26.03 -16.22 -21.07
N GLU A 343 25.99 -15.17 -20.25
CA GLU A 343 26.62 -13.88 -20.55
C GLU A 343 28.10 -14.03 -20.92
N GLN A 344 28.88 -14.77 -20.13
CA GLN A 344 30.29 -15.07 -20.42
C GLN A 344 30.47 -15.81 -21.76
N LEU A 345 29.58 -16.76 -22.08
CA LEU A 345 29.64 -17.49 -23.35
C LEU A 345 29.27 -16.62 -24.56
N LEU A 346 28.39 -15.63 -24.40
CA LEU A 346 28.08 -14.67 -25.46
C LEU A 346 29.28 -13.75 -25.73
N ASP A 347 29.95 -13.28 -24.68
CA ASP A 347 31.16 -12.48 -24.83
C ASP A 347 32.29 -13.29 -25.50
N GLU A 348 32.44 -14.57 -25.13
CA GLU A 348 33.37 -15.49 -25.79
C GLU A 348 32.99 -15.73 -27.26
N HIS A 349 31.69 -15.90 -27.57
CA HIS A 349 31.20 -16.04 -28.93
C HIS A 349 31.53 -14.81 -29.78
N ALA A 350 31.28 -13.59 -29.29
CA ALA A 350 31.59 -12.36 -29.99
C ALA A 350 33.10 -12.24 -30.31
N ASN A 351 33.96 -12.59 -29.34
CA ASN A 351 35.41 -12.63 -29.54
C ASN A 351 35.83 -13.67 -30.58
N ILE A 352 35.25 -14.88 -30.53
CA ILE A 352 35.52 -15.95 -31.50
C ILE A 352 35.04 -15.55 -32.90
N ALA A 353 33.87 -14.92 -33.03
CA ALA A 353 33.34 -14.44 -34.31
C ALA A 353 34.29 -13.45 -35.00
N ALA A 354 34.96 -12.59 -34.21
CA ALA A 354 35.90 -11.61 -34.73
C ALA A 354 37.30 -12.18 -35.01
N LEU A 355 37.78 -13.13 -34.20
CA LEU A 355 39.19 -13.54 -34.19
C LEU A 355 39.44 -14.93 -34.82
N ASP A 356 38.52 -15.89 -34.66
CA ASP A 356 38.70 -17.28 -35.10
C ASP A 356 37.35 -17.94 -35.47
N PRO A 357 36.71 -17.53 -36.59
CA PRO A 357 35.37 -17.99 -36.97
C PRO A 357 35.24 -19.52 -37.11
N GLY A 358 36.36 -20.22 -37.34
CA GLY A 358 36.38 -21.68 -37.43
C GLY A 358 35.97 -22.39 -36.14
N LYS A 359 36.00 -21.69 -34.99
CA LYS A 359 35.58 -22.22 -33.68
C LYS A 359 34.12 -21.92 -33.31
N LEU A 360 33.38 -21.16 -34.13
CA LEU A 360 31.97 -20.82 -33.86
C LEU A 360 31.08 -22.03 -33.56
N PRO A 361 31.16 -23.16 -34.29
CA PRO A 361 30.30 -24.32 -34.00
C PRO A 361 30.46 -24.86 -32.57
N ALA A 362 31.67 -24.80 -32.00
CA ALA A 362 31.94 -25.31 -30.66
C ALA A 362 31.32 -24.42 -29.58
N ILE A 363 31.46 -23.09 -29.69
CA ILE A 363 30.87 -22.16 -28.73
C ILE A 363 29.34 -22.13 -28.85
N ARG A 364 28.79 -22.21 -30.07
CA ARG A 364 27.33 -22.35 -30.29
C ARG A 364 26.76 -23.60 -29.62
N GLN A 365 27.49 -24.73 -29.69
CA GLN A 365 27.08 -25.96 -29.01
C GLN A 365 27.11 -25.80 -27.48
N GLN A 366 28.10 -25.10 -26.92
CA GLN A 366 28.17 -24.81 -25.48
C GLN A 366 27.00 -23.93 -25.03
N ILE A 367 26.75 -22.83 -25.75
CA ILE A 367 25.62 -21.92 -25.50
C ILE A 367 24.29 -22.70 -25.52
N TRP A 368 24.03 -23.46 -26.58
CA TRP A 368 22.80 -24.24 -26.68
C TRP A 368 22.64 -25.28 -25.57
N THR A 369 23.74 -25.96 -25.23
CA THR A 369 23.75 -26.96 -24.14
C THR A 369 23.41 -26.31 -22.81
N LEU A 370 23.99 -25.14 -22.53
CA LEU A 370 23.71 -24.37 -21.32
C LEU A 370 22.24 -23.95 -21.27
N MET A 371 21.74 -23.33 -22.34
CA MET A 371 20.36 -22.87 -22.43
C MET A 371 19.36 -24.01 -22.18
N ARG A 372 19.57 -25.18 -22.79
CA ARG A 372 18.72 -26.37 -22.60
C ARG A 372 18.81 -26.97 -21.20
N ALA A 373 20.00 -26.93 -20.59
CA ALA A 373 20.21 -27.42 -19.23
C ALA A 373 19.52 -26.51 -18.21
N ALA A 374 19.61 -25.20 -18.41
CA ALA A 374 19.05 -24.17 -17.54
C ALA A 374 17.58 -23.79 -17.85
N LYS A 375 16.97 -24.43 -18.85
CA LYS A 375 15.59 -24.19 -19.32
C LYS A 375 15.32 -22.82 -19.95
N MET A 376 16.35 -22.09 -20.33
CA MET A 376 16.23 -20.79 -21.01
C MET A 376 15.60 -20.92 -22.41
N ASP A 377 15.62 -22.11 -22.99
CA ASP A 377 14.86 -22.41 -24.21
C ASP A 377 13.35 -22.21 -24.03
N HIS A 378 12.81 -22.40 -22.82
CA HIS A 378 11.43 -22.06 -22.51
C HIS A 378 11.22 -20.55 -22.43
N ASP A 379 12.10 -19.82 -21.73
CA ASP A 379 12.07 -18.36 -21.58
C ASP A 379 12.09 -17.65 -22.93
N LEU A 380 12.90 -18.16 -23.87
CA LEU A 380 13.09 -17.61 -25.22
C LEU A 380 12.13 -18.21 -26.26
N GLY A 381 11.23 -19.11 -25.87
CA GLY A 381 10.25 -19.73 -26.78
C GLY A 381 10.87 -20.62 -27.88
N LEU A 382 12.04 -21.22 -27.62
CA LEU A 382 12.80 -22.03 -28.56
C LEU A 382 12.47 -23.53 -28.40
N ALA A 383 11.59 -24.05 -29.26
CA ALA A 383 11.22 -25.48 -29.24
C ALA A 383 12.35 -26.40 -29.71
N GLU A 384 13.13 -25.95 -30.69
CA GLU A 384 14.22 -26.69 -31.33
C GLU A 384 15.45 -25.79 -31.49
N ARG A 385 16.61 -26.41 -31.72
CA ARG A 385 17.85 -25.67 -31.97
C ARG A 385 17.77 -25.04 -33.37
N PRO A 386 18.03 -23.72 -33.53
CA PRO A 386 18.17 -23.12 -34.86
C PRO A 386 19.28 -23.77 -35.69
N GLU A 387 19.17 -23.65 -37.00
CA GLU A 387 20.25 -24.05 -37.92
C GLU A 387 21.49 -23.16 -37.71
N ASP A 388 22.67 -23.65 -38.08
CA ASP A 388 23.94 -22.95 -37.76
C ASP A 388 24.08 -21.60 -38.47
N ASP A 389 23.34 -21.35 -39.56
CA ASP A 389 23.30 -20.08 -40.28
C ASP A 389 22.36 -19.04 -39.65
N SER A 390 21.36 -19.49 -38.87
CA SER A 390 20.38 -18.68 -38.14
C SER A 390 20.65 -18.63 -36.63
N PHE A 391 21.64 -19.37 -36.13
CA PHE A 391 21.98 -19.42 -34.72
C PHE A 391 22.43 -18.05 -34.19
N ASP A 392 23.24 -17.32 -34.95
CA ASP A 392 23.75 -16.02 -34.51
C ASP A 392 22.63 -14.95 -34.48
N ASP A 393 21.64 -15.03 -35.38
CA ASP A 393 20.44 -14.18 -35.32
C ASP A 393 19.62 -14.47 -34.05
N MET A 394 19.52 -15.74 -33.65
CA MET A 394 18.90 -16.12 -32.38
C MET A 394 19.69 -15.56 -31.19
N LEU A 395 21.03 -15.53 -31.24
CA LEU A 395 21.84 -14.94 -30.18
C LEU A 395 21.59 -13.44 -30.00
N LEU A 396 21.22 -12.69 -31.04
CA LEU A 396 20.80 -11.29 -30.90
C LEU A 396 19.53 -11.17 -30.04
N HIS A 397 18.59 -12.10 -30.18
CA HIS A 397 17.41 -12.16 -29.33
C HIS A 397 17.77 -12.52 -27.88
N VAL A 398 18.70 -13.47 -27.69
CA VAL A 398 19.22 -13.84 -26.36
C VAL A 398 19.93 -12.66 -25.70
N ASP A 399 20.73 -11.91 -26.44
CA ASP A 399 21.46 -10.75 -25.93
C ASP A 399 20.51 -9.66 -25.43
N GLY A 400 19.47 -9.34 -26.21
CA GLY A 400 18.40 -8.42 -25.78
C GLY A 400 17.65 -8.91 -24.55
N TRP A 401 17.26 -10.19 -24.50
CA TRP A 401 16.60 -10.78 -23.34
C TRP A 401 17.48 -10.73 -22.07
N LEU A 402 18.76 -11.09 -22.19
CA LEU A 402 19.72 -11.02 -21.09
C LEU A 402 19.89 -9.58 -20.59
N CYS A 403 20.01 -8.62 -21.51
CA CYS A 403 20.10 -7.21 -21.18
C CYS A 403 18.89 -6.75 -20.36
N GLU A 404 17.67 -7.07 -20.80
CA GLU A 404 16.43 -6.68 -20.12
C GLU A 404 16.32 -7.29 -18.71
N ILE A 405 16.54 -8.60 -18.56
CA ILE A 405 16.38 -9.26 -17.25
C ILE A 405 17.49 -8.87 -16.26
N LYS A 406 18.69 -8.55 -16.75
CA LYS A 406 19.81 -8.08 -15.93
C LYS A 406 19.56 -6.64 -15.49
N ASP A 407 19.07 -5.80 -16.40
CA ASP A 407 18.95 -4.37 -16.16
C ASP A 407 17.66 -3.96 -15.43
N VAL A 408 16.63 -4.81 -15.38
CA VAL A 408 15.36 -4.46 -14.73
C VAL A 408 15.53 -4.12 -13.25
N GLN A 409 14.80 -3.10 -12.80
CA GLN A 409 14.76 -2.70 -11.40
C GLN A 409 13.87 -3.64 -10.59
N ILE A 410 14.45 -4.24 -9.55
CA ILE A 410 13.76 -5.10 -8.58
C ILE A 410 13.87 -4.51 -7.19
N ARG A 411 13.05 -5.01 -6.26
CA ARG A 411 13.11 -4.61 -4.85
C ARG A 411 14.30 -5.30 -4.20
N ASP A 412 15.17 -4.54 -3.53
CA ASP A 412 16.32 -5.06 -2.76
C ASP A 412 16.06 -5.02 -1.25
N GLY A 413 14.82 -5.33 -0.87
CA GLY A 413 14.35 -5.28 0.50
C GLY A 413 12.93 -4.74 0.62
N LEU A 414 12.58 -4.32 1.82
CA LEU A 414 11.29 -3.75 2.19
C LEU A 414 11.50 -2.39 2.85
N HIS A 415 10.53 -1.49 2.68
CA HIS A 415 10.52 -0.22 3.38
C HIS A 415 10.17 -0.41 4.87
N VAL A 416 10.80 0.35 5.76
CA VAL A 416 10.40 0.46 7.17
C VAL A 416 9.91 1.89 7.40
N LEU A 417 8.71 2.05 7.93
CA LEU A 417 8.07 3.37 8.09
C LEU A 417 8.98 4.34 8.86
N GLY A 418 9.27 5.49 8.26
CA GLY A 418 10.14 6.51 8.84
C GLY A 418 11.65 6.26 8.70
N VAL A 419 12.07 5.17 8.07
CA VAL A 419 13.50 4.89 7.82
C VAL A 419 13.88 5.37 6.43
N THR A 420 14.84 6.29 6.37
CA THR A 420 15.43 6.77 5.11
C THR A 420 16.42 5.75 4.58
N PRO A 421 16.47 5.50 3.26
CA PRO A 421 17.57 4.75 2.64
C PRO A 421 18.91 5.46 2.92
N GLU A 422 19.94 4.70 3.23
CA GLU A 422 21.29 5.19 3.50
C GLU A 422 22.34 4.38 2.73
N GLY A 423 23.51 4.97 2.49
CA GLY A 423 24.63 4.29 1.84
C GLY A 423 24.27 3.73 0.46
N THR A 424 24.51 2.44 0.25
CA THR A 424 24.24 1.76 -1.03
C THR A 424 22.76 1.80 -1.41
N ALA A 425 21.83 1.67 -0.46
CA ALA A 425 20.40 1.70 -0.76
C ALA A 425 19.93 3.09 -1.21
N GLU A 426 20.51 4.17 -0.66
CA GLU A 426 20.26 5.54 -1.13
C GLU A 426 20.79 5.74 -2.56
N LEU A 427 22.01 5.26 -2.83
CA LEU A 427 22.64 5.33 -4.14
C LEU A 427 21.83 4.59 -5.21
N ASP A 428 21.44 3.34 -4.93
CA ASP A 428 20.72 2.48 -5.86
C ASP A 428 19.31 3.03 -6.14
N LEU A 429 18.63 3.54 -5.11
CA LEU A 429 17.34 4.18 -5.29
C LEU A 429 17.45 5.49 -6.09
N ALA A 430 18.47 6.32 -5.83
CA ALA A 430 18.72 7.53 -6.61
C ALA A 430 19.03 7.19 -8.08
N LEU A 431 19.85 6.17 -8.34
CA LEU A 431 20.11 5.63 -9.68
C LEU A 431 18.81 5.23 -10.39
N ALA A 432 17.98 4.45 -9.70
CA ALA A 432 16.71 3.96 -10.25
C ALA A 432 15.74 5.11 -10.59
N ILE A 433 15.65 6.14 -9.74
CA ILE A 433 14.84 7.34 -9.98
C ILE A 433 15.35 8.11 -11.20
N LEU A 434 16.67 8.31 -11.28
CA LEU A 434 17.32 9.13 -12.30
C LEU A 434 17.46 8.43 -13.65
N ARG A 435 17.18 7.13 -13.73
CA ARG A 435 17.13 6.38 -14.99
C ARG A 435 16.02 6.89 -15.91
N ALA A 436 14.86 7.25 -15.36
CA ALA A 436 13.74 7.78 -16.13
C ALA A 436 13.95 9.25 -16.53
N GLY A 437 13.37 9.66 -17.67
CA GLY A 437 13.18 11.06 -17.99
C GLY A 437 12.26 11.74 -16.97
N GLN A 438 12.62 12.93 -16.50
CA GLN A 438 11.92 13.63 -15.43
C GLN A 438 10.94 14.65 -15.99
N LEU A 439 9.70 14.61 -15.49
CA LEU A 439 8.73 15.69 -15.65
C LEU A 439 8.56 16.37 -14.29
N PHE A 440 9.23 17.51 -14.11
CA PHE A 440 9.25 18.20 -12.83
C PHE A 440 8.58 19.57 -12.91
N GLY A 441 7.65 19.83 -11.99
CA GLY A 441 6.89 21.09 -11.94
C GLY A 441 5.98 21.36 -13.15
N GLY A 442 5.81 20.40 -14.07
CA GLY A 442 5.09 20.61 -15.33
C GLY A 442 5.83 21.50 -16.34
N GLU A 443 7.07 21.91 -16.05
CA GLU A 443 7.84 22.87 -16.84
C GLU A 443 9.26 22.37 -17.17
N GLN A 444 9.87 21.61 -16.25
CA GLN A 444 11.23 21.11 -16.41
C GLN A 444 11.20 19.68 -16.96
N HIS A 445 11.83 19.51 -18.11
CA HIS A 445 12.09 18.21 -18.73
C HIS A 445 13.58 17.93 -18.65
N LEU A 446 13.95 16.88 -17.91
CA LEU A 446 15.32 16.36 -17.88
C LEU A 446 15.32 14.95 -18.50
N PRO A 447 16.31 14.61 -19.34
CA PRO A 447 16.49 13.22 -19.75
C PRO A 447 16.92 12.36 -18.55
N GLY A 448 16.83 11.03 -18.70
CA GLY A 448 17.42 10.11 -17.75
C GLY A 448 18.95 10.24 -17.71
N LEU A 449 19.59 9.85 -16.60
CA LEU A 449 21.04 9.92 -16.42
C LEU A 449 21.78 9.14 -17.50
N ARG A 450 21.32 7.92 -17.79
CA ARG A 450 21.92 7.09 -18.84
C ARG A 450 21.66 7.62 -20.25
N GLN A 451 20.52 8.27 -20.48
CA GLN A 451 20.26 8.99 -21.73
C GLN A 451 21.24 10.15 -21.93
N ALA A 452 21.51 10.93 -20.88
CA ALA A 452 22.51 11.99 -20.92
C ALA A 452 23.94 11.46 -21.10
N LEU A 453 24.22 10.21 -20.70
CA LEU A 453 25.49 9.53 -20.92
C LEU A 453 25.57 8.84 -22.28
N GLY A 454 24.46 8.75 -23.02
CA GLY A 454 24.43 8.36 -24.44
C GLY A 454 23.67 7.07 -24.77
N LEU A 455 22.81 6.55 -23.88
CA LEU A 455 21.83 5.51 -24.24
C LEU A 455 20.55 6.11 -24.87
N ALA A 456 19.84 5.31 -25.65
CA ALA A 456 18.52 5.68 -26.17
C ALA A 456 17.40 5.44 -25.14
N GLU A 457 17.46 4.33 -24.40
CA GLU A 457 16.42 3.82 -23.49
C GLU A 457 15.07 3.52 -24.18
N ASP A 458 15.13 3.10 -25.45
CA ASP A 458 13.96 2.72 -26.26
C ASP A 458 13.88 1.22 -26.56
N GLY A 459 14.78 0.43 -25.94
CA GLY A 459 14.90 -1.01 -26.14
C GLY A 459 15.84 -1.43 -27.27
N SER A 460 16.52 -0.47 -27.94
CA SER A 460 17.47 -0.76 -29.02
C SER A 460 18.95 -0.71 -28.61
N ASP A 461 19.25 -0.36 -27.36
CA ASP A 461 20.62 -0.28 -26.87
C ASP A 461 21.27 -1.67 -26.72
N GLU A 462 22.52 -1.79 -27.18
CA GLU A 462 23.32 -3.01 -27.08
C GLU A 462 23.73 -3.33 -25.64
N ARG A 463 23.68 -4.61 -25.23
CA ARG A 463 23.92 -5.05 -23.84
C ARG A 463 25.21 -4.51 -23.23
N GLY A 464 26.34 -4.67 -23.91
CA GLY A 464 27.64 -4.21 -23.40
C GLY A 464 27.68 -2.69 -23.15
N ARG A 465 27.01 -1.92 -24.02
CA ARG A 465 26.89 -0.46 -23.87
C ARG A 465 26.00 -0.09 -22.68
N VAL A 466 24.92 -0.84 -22.43
CA VAL A 466 24.05 -0.63 -21.28
C VAL A 466 24.83 -0.81 -19.97
N ASP A 467 25.66 -1.85 -19.87
CA ASP A 467 26.49 -2.11 -18.70
C ASP A 467 27.55 -1.02 -18.48
N ASP A 468 28.30 -0.63 -19.52
CA ASP A 468 29.30 0.43 -19.44
C ASP A 468 28.70 1.76 -18.95
N ILE A 469 27.51 2.10 -19.45
CA ILE A 469 26.84 3.34 -19.08
C ILE A 469 26.23 3.26 -17.66
N GLU A 470 25.70 2.10 -17.25
CA GLU A 470 25.23 1.89 -15.87
C GLU A 470 26.39 2.03 -14.87
N GLU A 471 27.55 1.43 -15.14
CA GLU A 471 28.73 1.55 -14.27
C GLU A 471 29.20 3.01 -14.17
N ARG A 472 29.25 3.73 -15.30
CA ARG A 472 29.59 5.16 -15.32
C ARG A 472 28.56 6.02 -14.57
N ALA A 473 27.27 5.73 -14.72
CA ALA A 473 26.21 6.42 -14.00
C ALA A 473 26.34 6.21 -12.48
N ARG A 474 26.62 4.96 -12.08
CA ARG A 474 26.87 4.58 -10.68
C ARG A 474 28.08 5.29 -10.10
N ASP A 475 29.22 5.31 -10.80
CA ASP A 475 30.43 6.03 -10.34
C ASP A 475 30.15 7.52 -10.11
N LEU A 476 29.47 8.18 -11.05
CA LEU A 476 29.15 9.61 -10.94
C LEU A 476 28.28 9.91 -9.72
N LEU A 477 27.23 9.11 -9.48
CA LEU A 477 26.36 9.30 -8.31
C LEU A 477 27.04 8.89 -7.01
N ALA A 478 27.88 7.85 -6.99
CA ALA A 478 28.66 7.48 -5.82
C ALA A 478 29.65 8.58 -5.42
N ARG A 479 30.32 9.21 -6.41
CA ARG A 479 31.19 10.35 -6.18
C ARG A 479 30.42 11.57 -5.69
N LEU A 480 29.22 11.83 -6.20
CA LEU A 480 28.34 12.89 -5.70
C LEU A 480 27.87 12.60 -4.25
N GLN A 481 27.44 11.38 -3.95
CA GLN A 481 27.08 10.95 -2.61
C GLN A 481 28.25 11.13 -1.63
N ALA A 482 29.47 10.81 -2.04
CA ALA A 482 30.68 11.00 -1.22
C ALA A 482 31.00 12.46 -0.89
N THR A 483 30.43 13.42 -1.64
CA THR A 483 30.48 14.84 -1.28
C THR A 483 29.40 15.27 -0.28
N GLY A 484 28.52 14.35 0.12
CA GLY A 484 27.31 14.66 0.88
C GLY A 484 26.20 15.24 0.01
N TRP A 485 26.14 14.83 -1.27
CA TRP A 485 25.19 15.35 -2.26
C TRP A 485 25.29 16.87 -2.47
N ASP A 486 26.52 17.39 -2.51
CA ASP A 486 26.77 18.83 -2.67
C ASP A 486 26.61 19.26 -4.14
N ALA A 487 25.56 20.05 -4.41
CA ALA A 487 25.24 20.56 -5.74
C ALA A 487 26.33 21.48 -6.31
N ASP A 488 27.10 22.17 -5.46
CA ASP A 488 28.16 23.09 -5.89
C ASP A 488 29.40 22.34 -6.40
N ARG A 489 29.55 21.06 -6.03
CA ARG A 489 30.68 20.21 -6.42
C ARG A 489 30.43 19.41 -7.70
N VAL A 490 29.27 19.56 -8.33
CA VAL A 490 28.90 18.80 -9.53
C VAL A 490 29.85 19.07 -10.72
N GLU A 491 30.36 20.30 -10.85
CA GLU A 491 31.34 20.65 -11.90
C GLU A 491 32.69 19.94 -11.71
N GLU A 492 32.99 19.41 -10.51
CA GLU A 492 34.19 18.61 -10.26
C GLU A 492 34.03 17.15 -10.75
N LEU A 493 32.78 16.73 -11.01
CA LEU A 493 32.44 15.34 -11.31
C LEU A 493 32.34 15.07 -12.81
N THR A 494 31.91 16.06 -13.59
CA THR A 494 31.70 15.93 -15.03
C THR A 494 31.76 17.28 -15.74
N ASP A 495 32.40 17.31 -16.91
CA ASP A 495 32.40 18.46 -17.82
C ASP A 495 31.18 18.45 -18.78
N GLU A 496 30.36 17.40 -18.74
CA GLU A 496 29.20 17.20 -19.63
C GLU A 496 27.99 17.99 -19.09
N PRO A 497 27.53 19.07 -19.77
CA PRO A 497 26.49 19.94 -19.22
C PRO A 497 25.15 19.23 -18.97
N ALA A 498 24.82 18.23 -19.79
CA ALA A 498 23.60 17.44 -19.62
C ALA A 498 23.65 16.59 -18.34
N VAL A 499 24.76 15.91 -18.11
CA VAL A 499 25.00 15.08 -16.91
C VAL A 499 25.05 15.96 -15.67
N ALA A 500 25.76 17.09 -15.73
CA ALA A 500 25.85 18.04 -14.62
C ALA A 500 24.48 18.59 -14.18
N ARG A 501 23.53 18.78 -15.11
CA ARG A 501 22.16 19.19 -14.75
C ARG A 501 21.42 18.10 -13.98
N ILE A 502 21.58 16.83 -14.36
CA ILE A 502 20.93 15.70 -13.70
C ILE A 502 21.52 15.46 -12.30
N LEU A 503 22.85 15.53 -12.18
CA LEU A 503 23.53 15.43 -10.88
C LEU A 503 23.12 16.57 -9.93
N ARG A 504 22.99 17.80 -10.44
CA ARG A 504 22.42 18.91 -9.64
C ARG A 504 20.98 18.63 -9.24
N PHE A 505 20.14 18.16 -10.16
CA PHE A 505 18.74 17.79 -9.85
C PHE A 505 18.66 16.68 -8.78
N ALA A 506 19.57 15.70 -8.81
CA ALA A 506 19.68 14.68 -7.78
C ALA A 506 19.94 15.32 -6.40
N ALA A 507 20.95 16.20 -6.32
CA ALA A 507 21.36 16.89 -5.10
C ALA A 507 20.32 17.89 -4.57
N THR A 508 19.60 18.60 -5.45
CA THR A 508 18.69 19.69 -5.04
C THR A 508 17.24 19.24 -4.87
N GLU A 509 16.80 18.19 -5.56
CA GLU A 509 15.41 17.74 -5.54
C GLU A 509 15.26 16.30 -5.05
N VAL A 510 15.94 15.32 -5.68
CA VAL A 510 15.69 13.90 -5.36
C VAL A 510 16.08 13.59 -3.92
N VAL A 511 17.33 13.84 -3.54
CA VAL A 511 17.87 13.46 -2.22
C VAL A 511 17.22 14.23 -1.07
N PRO A 512 17.04 15.56 -1.14
CA PRO A 512 16.33 16.29 -0.07
C PRO A 512 14.89 15.82 0.12
N ARG A 513 14.21 15.39 -0.96
CA ARG A 513 12.85 14.84 -0.88
C ARG A 513 12.84 13.41 -0.34
N LEU A 514 13.83 12.58 -0.67
CA LEU A 514 14.02 11.26 -0.06
C LEU A 514 14.29 11.37 1.45
N ALA A 515 15.09 12.35 1.88
CA ALA A 515 15.31 12.62 3.31
C ALA A 515 14.01 12.95 4.06
N GLY A 516 12.99 13.46 3.35
CA GLY A 516 11.66 13.68 3.90
C GLY A 516 10.93 12.41 4.33
N THR A 517 11.37 11.21 3.94
CA THR A 517 10.84 9.92 4.42
C THR A 517 10.96 9.75 5.93
N ALA A 518 11.96 10.37 6.58
CA ALA A 518 12.13 10.31 8.03
C ALA A 518 10.91 10.82 8.82
N ARG A 519 10.04 11.63 8.20
CA ARG A 519 8.86 12.22 8.85
C ARG A 519 7.62 11.33 8.83
N GLU A 520 7.64 10.15 8.20
CA GLU A 520 6.44 9.33 8.01
C GLU A 520 5.77 8.97 9.34
N VAL A 521 6.54 8.48 10.32
CA VAL A 521 6.03 8.16 11.67
C VAL A 521 5.51 9.41 12.37
N ASP A 522 6.24 10.52 12.28
CA ASP A 522 5.80 11.80 12.84
C ASP A 522 4.46 12.27 12.25
N GLN A 523 4.21 12.02 10.97
CA GLN A 523 2.96 12.38 10.33
C GLN A 523 1.79 11.49 10.79
N VAL A 524 2.04 10.21 11.09
CA VAL A 524 1.05 9.36 11.80
C VAL A 524 0.73 9.95 13.18
N LEU A 525 1.75 10.32 13.97
CA LEU A 525 1.54 10.96 15.27
C LEU A 525 0.77 12.28 15.16
N ARG A 526 1.11 13.13 14.17
CA ARG A 526 0.38 14.38 13.88
C ARG A 526 -1.08 14.11 13.53
N ALA A 527 -1.38 13.06 12.78
CA ALA A 527 -2.74 12.67 12.43
C ALA A 527 -3.51 12.21 13.69
N LEU A 528 -2.87 11.44 14.56
CA LEU A 528 -3.40 11.01 15.86
C LEU A 528 -3.59 12.17 16.85
N GLU A 529 -2.92 13.30 16.66
CA GLU A 529 -3.18 14.57 17.34
C GLU A 529 -4.30 15.39 16.69
N GLY A 530 -4.97 14.90 15.65
CA GLY A 530 -5.99 15.65 14.92
C GLY A 530 -5.42 16.89 14.24
N ARG A 531 -4.17 16.84 13.74
CA ARG A 531 -3.59 17.91 12.91
C ARG A 531 -3.92 17.69 11.44
N PHE A 532 -3.80 18.77 10.67
CA PHE A 532 -3.84 18.70 9.23
C PHE A 532 -2.59 17.97 8.69
N ILE A 533 -2.82 16.96 7.85
CA ILE A 533 -1.80 16.26 7.09
C ILE A 533 -1.79 16.83 5.68
N ALA A 534 -0.63 17.35 5.26
CA ALA A 534 -0.49 17.97 3.97
C ALA A 534 -0.71 16.95 2.86
N ALA A 535 -1.41 17.35 1.80
CA ALA A 535 -1.58 16.55 0.61
C ALA A 535 -0.35 16.62 -0.29
N GLY A 536 -0.28 15.71 -1.27
CA GLY A 536 0.72 15.67 -2.31
C GLY A 536 0.32 14.72 -3.42
N PRO A 537 0.98 14.77 -4.59
CA PRO A 537 0.72 13.83 -5.64
C PRO A 537 1.20 12.43 -5.25
N SER A 538 0.50 11.42 -5.75
CA SER A 538 0.87 10.01 -5.68
C SER A 538 1.42 9.50 -7.01
N GLY A 539 2.15 8.39 -6.99
CA GLY A 539 2.69 7.74 -8.19
C GLY A 539 4.06 7.12 -7.95
N SER A 540 4.62 6.49 -8.98
CA SER A 540 5.95 5.89 -8.87
C SER A 540 7.04 6.96 -9.05
N PRO A 541 7.93 7.17 -8.05
CA PRO A 541 9.08 8.05 -8.22
C PRO A 541 10.06 7.53 -9.30
N LEU A 542 9.96 6.24 -9.66
CA LEU A 542 10.77 5.62 -10.73
C LEU A 542 10.26 5.91 -12.15
N ARG A 543 9.12 6.60 -12.29
CA ARG A 543 8.52 6.95 -13.59
C ARG A 543 8.63 8.44 -13.91
N GLY A 544 9.71 9.08 -13.45
CA GLY A 544 9.96 10.50 -13.72
C GLY A 544 9.10 11.48 -12.94
N LEU A 545 8.48 11.02 -11.85
CA LEU A 545 7.54 11.79 -11.02
C LEU A 545 8.13 12.11 -9.63
N VAL A 546 9.25 12.81 -9.57
CA VAL A 546 9.93 13.14 -8.30
C VAL A 546 9.09 14.01 -7.36
N ASN A 547 8.08 14.71 -7.86
CA ASN A 547 7.13 15.49 -7.06
C ASN A 547 6.25 14.64 -6.10
N VAL A 548 6.18 13.32 -6.31
CA VAL A 548 5.56 12.36 -5.37
C VAL A 548 6.38 12.17 -4.09
N LEU A 549 7.60 12.70 -4.06
CA LEU A 549 8.40 12.86 -2.86
C LEU A 549 8.33 14.33 -2.38
N PRO A 550 8.49 14.61 -1.07
CA PRO A 550 8.68 13.67 0.03
C PRO A 550 7.39 12.91 0.42
N THR A 551 7.53 11.71 0.96
CA THR A 551 6.42 10.93 1.55
C THR A 551 6.01 11.46 2.93
N GLY A 552 5.08 10.82 3.64
CA GLY A 552 4.42 11.35 4.84
C GLY A 552 3.28 12.33 4.53
N ARG A 553 2.56 12.13 3.43
CA ARG A 553 1.47 13.00 2.95
C ARG A 553 0.15 12.27 2.80
N ASN A 554 -0.95 13.01 2.87
CA ASN A 554 -2.27 12.49 2.56
C ASN A 554 -2.53 12.64 1.05
N PHE A 555 -1.94 11.76 0.24
CA PHE A 555 -1.88 11.99 -1.21
C PHE A 555 -3.26 12.16 -1.88
N TYR A 556 -3.26 12.83 -3.02
CA TYR A 556 -4.35 12.84 -4.00
C TYR A 556 -3.90 12.12 -5.28
N SER A 557 -4.86 11.74 -6.13
CA SER A 557 -4.58 11.07 -7.40
C SER A 557 -4.52 12.06 -8.57
N VAL A 558 -5.55 12.14 -9.41
CA VAL A 558 -5.60 12.99 -10.61
C VAL A 558 -6.95 13.69 -10.71
N ASP A 559 -7.02 14.74 -11.54
CA ASP A 559 -8.30 15.28 -12.03
C ASP A 559 -8.90 14.25 -13.01
N PRO A 560 -10.05 13.61 -12.69
CA PRO A 560 -10.52 12.38 -13.35
C PRO A 560 -11.24 12.58 -14.68
#